data_AF-A0A7V4G1Q8-F1
#
_entry.id   AF-A0A7V4G1Q8-F1
#
_cell.length_a   1.000
_cell.length_b   1.000
_cell.length_c   1.000
_cell.angle_alpha   90.00
_cell.angle_beta   90.00
_cell.angle_gamma   90.00
#
_symmetry.space_group_name_H-M   'P 1'
#
loop_
_entity.id
_entity.type
_entity.pdbx_description
1 polymer ?
#
loop_
_entity_poly.entity_id
_entity_poly.type
_entity_poly.pdbx_seq_one_letter_code
_entity_poly.pdbx_strand_id
1 'polypeptide(L)'
;MVACEDNKLSVDRVVPNEGITAGGDHINIICRGLQPGKTQVRVTFGSHVAEQVVIASKTKINVVTPSGAKGPVDVILDFDNGERFKIPNGFRYVEPRQGDDVRKAFFNKKTAN
;
A
#
# COMPACT_ATOMS: atom_id res chain seq x y z
N MET A 1 -1.96 -1.87 37.91
CA MET A 1 -1.55 -1.10 36.72
C MET A 1 -0.98 -2.11 35.73
N VAL A 2 -1.70 -2.38 34.65
CA VAL A 2 -1.39 -3.45 33.69
C VAL A 2 -0.17 -3.03 32.88
N ALA A 3 0.79 -3.95 32.76
CA ALA A 3 2.05 -3.74 32.05
C ALA A 3 1.79 -3.22 30.63
N CYS A 4 2.43 -2.11 30.27
CA CYS A 4 2.68 -1.84 28.86
C CYS A 4 3.56 -2.99 28.35
N GLU A 5 2.95 -3.97 27.68
CA GLU A 5 3.63 -5.11 27.09
C GLU A 5 4.72 -4.64 26.13
N ASP A 6 5.99 -4.91 26.48
CA ASP A 6 7.22 -4.51 25.78
C ASP A 6 7.45 -5.32 24.47
N ASN A 7 6.37 -5.76 23.83
CA ASN A 7 6.37 -6.39 22.51
C ASN A 7 5.14 -5.94 21.69
N LYS A 8 4.69 -4.71 21.91
CA LYS A 8 3.55 -4.15 21.19
C LYS A 8 3.92 -3.91 19.74
N LEU A 9 3.23 -4.58 18.81
CA LEU A 9 3.40 -4.29 17.39
C LEU A 9 3.06 -2.81 17.18
N SER A 10 3.85 -2.15 16.35
CA SER A 10 3.65 -0.73 16.07
C SER A 10 3.87 -0.49 14.60
N VAL A 11 2.94 0.19 13.94
CA VAL A 11 3.11 0.66 12.56
C VAL A 11 3.58 2.11 12.62
N ASP A 12 4.74 2.38 12.02
CA ASP A 12 5.37 3.71 12.02
C ASP A 12 4.84 4.57 10.88
N ARG A 13 4.98 4.07 9.64
CA ARG A 13 4.59 4.79 8.42
C ARG A 13 4.57 3.90 7.18
N VAL A 14 3.95 4.42 6.12
CA VAL A 14 3.91 3.82 4.77
C VAL A 14 4.73 4.69 3.81
N VAL A 15 5.62 4.08 3.01
CA VAL A 15 6.47 4.78 2.05
C VAL A 15 6.61 3.96 0.75
N PRO A 16 6.28 4.52 -0.43
CA PRO A 16 5.56 5.78 -0.62
C PRO A 16 4.11 5.71 -0.10
N ASN A 17 3.59 6.85 0.37
CA ASN A 17 2.19 7.02 0.77
C ASN A 17 1.31 7.55 -0.38
N GLU A 18 1.85 7.60 -1.59
CA GLU A 18 1.13 7.98 -2.80
C GLU A 18 1.38 6.91 -3.88
N GLY A 19 0.39 6.68 -4.73
CA GLY A 19 0.55 5.80 -5.89
C GLY A 19 -0.62 5.90 -6.85
N ILE A 20 -0.49 5.23 -8.00
CA ILE A 20 -1.45 5.36 -9.09
C ILE A 20 -2.76 4.60 -8.82
N THR A 21 -3.90 5.15 -9.23
CA THR A 21 -5.22 4.47 -9.14
C THR A 21 -5.26 3.12 -9.88
N ALA A 22 -4.36 2.90 -10.84
CA ALA A 22 -4.21 1.63 -11.53
C ALA A 22 -3.72 0.49 -10.62
N GLY A 23 -3.11 0.80 -9.47
CA GLY A 23 -2.46 -0.18 -8.61
C GLY A 23 -1.17 -0.73 -9.23
N GLY A 24 -0.53 -1.65 -8.51
CA GLY A 24 0.73 -2.28 -8.91
C GLY A 24 1.98 -1.61 -8.34
N ASP A 25 1.83 -0.57 -7.50
CA ASP A 25 2.95 0.12 -6.87
C ASP A 25 3.45 -0.65 -5.65
N HIS A 26 4.77 -0.75 -5.53
CA HIS A 26 5.43 -1.43 -4.42
C HIS A 26 5.63 -0.45 -3.26
N ILE A 27 4.87 -0.63 -2.20
CA ILE A 27 4.98 0.19 -0.99
C ILE A 27 5.67 -0.58 0.13
N ASN A 28 6.43 0.15 0.93
CA ASN A 28 7.05 -0.36 2.13
C ASN A 28 6.35 0.20 3.37
N ILE A 29 5.85 -0.69 4.20
CA ILE A 29 5.29 -0.35 5.50
C ILE A 29 6.38 -0.62 6.55
N ILE A 30 6.73 0.43 7.29
CA ILE A 30 7.68 0.37 8.39
C ILE A 30 6.91 0.06 9.67
N CYS A 31 7.25 -1.05 10.31
CA CYS A 31 6.64 -1.51 11.55
C CYS A 31 7.70 -1.95 12.56
N ARG A 32 7.29 -2.33 13.76
CA ARG A 32 8.13 -3.00 14.77
C ARG A 32 7.38 -4.19 15.35
N GLY A 33 8.12 -5.24 15.70
CA GLY A 33 7.58 -6.45 16.36
C GLY A 33 7.09 -7.57 15.43
N LEU A 34 7.35 -7.51 14.12
CA LEU A 34 6.88 -8.55 13.19
C LEU A 34 7.71 -9.83 13.31
N GLN A 35 7.06 -10.97 13.08
CA GLN A 35 7.70 -12.28 13.02
C GLN A 35 7.53 -12.87 11.60
N PRO A 36 8.52 -12.68 10.69
CA PRO A 36 8.41 -13.20 9.33
C PRO A 36 8.26 -14.74 9.35
N GLY A 37 7.29 -15.25 8.60
CA GLY A 37 6.99 -16.68 8.51
C GLY A 37 6.04 -17.23 9.57
N LYS A 38 5.72 -16.47 10.62
CA LYS A 38 4.66 -16.81 11.59
C LYS A 38 3.47 -15.90 11.51
N THR A 39 3.71 -14.60 11.32
CA THR A 39 2.65 -13.61 11.20
C THR A 39 2.25 -13.46 9.74
N GLN A 40 0.94 -13.46 9.48
CA GLN A 40 0.35 -13.01 8.23
C GLN A 40 -0.28 -11.64 8.47
N VAL A 41 -0.19 -10.79 7.45
CA VAL A 41 -0.79 -9.46 7.48
C VAL A 41 -1.63 -9.30 6.24
N ARG A 42 -2.86 -8.83 6.45
CA ARG A 42 -3.78 -8.44 5.40
C ARG A 42 -3.89 -6.93 5.41
N VAL A 43 -3.54 -6.32 4.28
CA VAL A 43 -3.60 -4.86 4.14
C VAL A 43 -4.78 -4.50 3.25
N THR A 44 -5.62 -3.60 3.75
CA THR A 44 -6.81 -3.11 3.05
C THR A 44 -6.70 -1.59 2.89
N PHE A 45 -6.81 -1.13 1.65
CA PHE A 45 -6.81 0.28 1.25
C PHE A 45 -8.24 0.73 1.00
N GLY A 46 -8.84 1.37 2.01
CA GLY A 46 -10.24 1.78 2.02
C GLY A 46 -11.16 0.57 1.87
N SER A 47 -11.65 0.36 0.65
CA SER A 47 -12.53 -0.76 0.29
C SER A 47 -11.83 -1.86 -0.54
N HIS A 48 -10.55 -1.67 -0.91
CA HIS A 48 -9.80 -2.61 -1.74
C HIS A 48 -8.73 -3.34 -0.93
N VAL A 49 -8.73 -4.66 -0.97
CA VAL A 49 -7.70 -5.48 -0.30
C VAL A 49 -6.46 -5.57 -1.20
N ALA A 50 -5.28 -5.43 -0.61
CA ALA A 50 -4.02 -5.65 -1.31
C ALA A 50 -3.87 -7.13 -1.68
N GLU A 51 -3.57 -7.40 -2.94
CA GLU A 51 -3.43 -8.77 -3.45
C GLU A 51 -2.11 -9.41 -3.04
N GLN A 52 -1.05 -8.60 -2.90
CA GLN A 52 0.27 -9.11 -2.58
C GLN A 52 0.85 -8.36 -1.37
N VAL A 53 1.01 -9.10 -0.28
CA VAL A 53 1.57 -8.62 0.98
C VAL A 53 2.66 -9.60 1.41
N VAL A 54 3.90 -9.11 1.52
CA VAL A 54 5.07 -9.92 1.84
C VAL A 54 5.83 -9.26 2.98
N ILE A 55 5.99 -9.96 4.09
CA ILE A 55 6.80 -9.47 5.21
C ILE A 55 8.27 -9.67 4.87
N ALA A 56 8.92 -8.61 4.43
CA ALA A 56 10.33 -8.63 4.05
C ALA A 56 11.26 -8.76 5.28
N SER A 57 10.85 -8.22 6.44
CA SER A 57 11.64 -8.27 7.68
C SER A 57 10.76 -8.02 8.91
N LYS A 58 11.33 -8.22 10.12
CA LYS A 58 10.68 -7.92 11.41
C LYS A 58 10.16 -6.48 11.56
N THR A 59 10.64 -5.57 10.71
CA THR A 59 10.28 -4.15 10.71
C THR A 59 9.84 -3.61 9.36
N LYS A 60 9.72 -4.48 8.33
CA LYS A 60 9.43 -4.06 6.96
C LYS A 60 8.46 -5.02 6.30
N ILE A 61 7.36 -4.47 5.78
CA ILE A 61 6.38 -5.21 4.98
C ILE A 61 6.38 -4.58 3.60
N ASN A 62 6.59 -5.40 2.58
CA ASN A 62 6.42 -5.01 1.19
C ASN A 62 4.99 -5.34 0.77
N VAL A 63 4.28 -4.37 0.23
CA VAL A 63 2.89 -4.51 -0.18
C VAL A 63 2.73 -3.97 -1.58
N VAL A 64 1.93 -4.63 -2.39
CA VAL A 64 1.52 -4.13 -3.69
C VAL A 64 0.15 -3.50 -3.55
N THR A 65 0.04 -2.23 -3.93
CA THR A 65 -1.22 -1.50 -3.88
C THR A 65 -2.19 -2.06 -4.92
N PRO A 66 -3.45 -2.35 -4.55
CA PRO A 66 -4.47 -2.76 -5.51
C PRO A 66 -4.92 -1.56 -6.35
N SER A 67 -5.64 -1.81 -7.46
CA SER A 67 -6.34 -0.74 -8.17
C SER A 67 -7.45 -0.16 -7.29
N GLY A 68 -7.56 1.17 -7.22
CA GLY A 68 -8.49 1.84 -6.32
C GLY A 68 -9.01 3.18 -6.84
N ALA A 69 -9.97 3.75 -6.12
CA ALA A 69 -10.52 5.07 -6.43
C ALA A 69 -9.55 6.20 -6.03
N LYS A 70 -9.54 7.28 -6.81
CA LYS A 70 -8.75 8.48 -6.51
C LYS A 70 -9.16 9.11 -5.19
N GLY A 71 -8.16 9.54 -4.43
CA GLY A 71 -8.35 10.27 -3.18
C GLY A 71 -7.52 9.69 -2.05
N PRO A 72 -7.57 10.33 -0.86
CA PRO A 72 -7.01 9.74 0.34
C PRO A 72 -7.83 8.51 0.74
N VAL A 73 -7.14 7.44 1.12
CA VAL A 73 -7.74 6.18 1.57
C VAL A 73 -7.16 5.78 2.93
N ASP A 74 -8.01 5.17 3.73
CA ASP A 74 -7.61 4.59 5.01
C ASP A 74 -6.84 3.29 4.78
N VAL A 75 -5.70 3.11 5.44
CA VAL A 75 -4.95 1.84 5.38
C VAL A 75 -5.22 1.05 6.65
N ILE A 76 -5.80 -0.13 6.48
CA ILE A 76 -6.08 -1.05 7.58
C ILE A 76 -5.13 -2.23 7.45
N LEU A 77 -4.34 -2.48 8.49
CA LEU A 77 -3.51 -3.66 8.61
C LEU A 77 -4.16 -4.59 9.63
N ASP A 78 -4.50 -5.78 9.18
CA ASP A 78 -5.12 -6.83 9.97
C ASP A 78 -4.10 -7.97 10.09
N PHE A 79 -3.58 -8.19 11.29
CA PHE A 79 -2.59 -9.22 11.56
C PHE A 79 -3.30 -10.46 12.13
N ASP A 80 -2.88 -11.66 11.71
CA ASP A 80 -3.46 -12.91 12.20
C ASP A 80 -3.22 -13.14 13.71
N ASN A 81 -2.24 -12.43 14.27
CA ASN A 81 -1.95 -12.41 15.70
C ASN A 81 -3.04 -11.73 16.55
N GLY A 82 -4.08 -11.15 15.91
CA GLY A 82 -5.18 -10.45 16.56
C GLY A 82 -4.98 -8.94 16.70
N GLU A 83 -3.84 -8.39 16.25
CA GLU A 83 -3.62 -6.96 16.24
C GLU A 83 -4.13 -6.32 14.95
N ARG A 84 -4.77 -5.16 15.10
CA ARG A 84 -5.31 -4.40 13.98
C ARG A 84 -4.91 -2.94 14.09
N PHE A 85 -4.32 -2.42 13.02
CA PHE A 85 -3.90 -1.02 12.92
C PHE A 85 -4.68 -0.34 11.82
N LYS A 86 -5.23 0.84 12.13
CA LYS A 86 -5.89 1.70 11.16
C LYS A 86 -5.12 3.01 11.05
N ILE A 87 -4.66 3.32 9.84
CA ILE A 87 -4.02 4.60 9.50
C ILE A 87 -5.02 5.39 8.66
N PRO A 88 -5.73 6.36 9.24
CA PRO A 88 -6.64 7.20 8.49
C PRO A 88 -5.87 8.07 7.50
N ASN A 89 -6.35 8.18 6.25
CA ASN A 89 -5.65 8.90 5.16
C ASN A 89 -4.18 8.49 4.99
N GLY A 90 -3.84 7.23 5.28
CA GLY A 90 -2.47 6.73 5.25
C GLY A 90 -1.88 6.57 3.84
N PHE A 91 -2.74 6.52 2.82
CA PHE A 91 -2.33 6.41 1.42
C PHE A 91 -3.20 7.30 0.53
N ARG A 92 -2.63 7.81 -0.57
CA ARG A 92 -3.35 8.66 -1.53
C ARG A 92 -3.21 8.11 -2.94
N TYR A 93 -4.34 7.75 -3.52
CA TYR A 93 -4.41 7.39 -4.93
C TYR A 93 -4.46 8.65 -5.78
N VAL A 94 -3.44 8.79 -6.63
CA VAL A 94 -3.42 9.78 -7.70
C VAL A 94 -3.82 9.08 -8.99
N GLU A 95 -4.69 9.70 -9.79
CA GLU A 95 -4.89 9.18 -11.14
C GLU A 95 -3.57 9.31 -11.89
N PRO A 96 -3.13 8.27 -12.63
CA PRO A 96 -2.15 8.53 -13.67
C PRO A 96 -2.81 9.59 -14.55
N ARG A 97 -2.22 10.79 -14.64
CA ARG A 97 -2.77 11.82 -15.52
C ARG A 97 -2.90 11.14 -16.88
N GLN A 98 -4.13 10.92 -17.35
CA GLN A 98 -4.39 10.20 -18.61
C GLN A 98 -4.00 11.07 -19.83
N GLY A 99 -2.94 11.88 -19.72
CA GLY A 99 -2.75 13.09 -20.51
C GLY A 99 -1.45 13.21 -21.31
N ASP A 100 -0.38 12.45 -21.04
CA ASP A 100 0.91 12.84 -21.63
C ASP A 100 1.36 12.07 -22.91
N ASP A 101 1.19 10.74 -23.13
CA ASP A 101 1.82 10.14 -24.35
C ASP A 101 1.12 9.00 -25.14
N VAL A 102 0.30 8.12 -24.56
CA VAL A 102 -0.04 6.85 -25.26
C VAL A 102 -1.19 6.90 -26.29
N ARG A 103 -2.01 7.96 -26.35
CA ARG A 103 -3.06 8.08 -27.39
C ARG A 103 -2.79 9.11 -28.49
N LYS A 104 -1.79 9.99 -28.31
CA LYS A 104 -1.32 10.89 -29.38
C LYS A 104 -0.12 10.31 -30.16
N ALA A 105 0.71 9.47 -29.55
CA ALA A 105 1.90 8.93 -30.20
C ALA A 105 1.61 7.87 -31.29
N PHE A 106 0.52 7.10 -31.17
CA PHE A 106 0.29 5.98 -32.10
C PHE A 106 -0.52 6.32 -33.36
N PHE A 107 -1.22 7.45 -33.44
CA PHE A 107 -2.12 7.71 -34.58
C PHE A 107 -1.87 9.00 -35.36
N ASN A 108 -0.82 9.77 -35.06
CA ASN A 108 -0.58 11.06 -35.74
C ASN A 108 0.70 11.16 -36.59
N LYS A 109 1.25 10.05 -37.08
CA LYS A 109 2.30 10.15 -38.11
C LYS A 109 2.29 8.99 -39.11
N LYS A 110 1.35 9.04 -40.06
CA LYS A 110 1.56 8.43 -41.39
C LYS A 110 0.94 9.29 -42.49
N THR A 111 1.42 10.53 -42.60
CA THR A 111 1.27 11.34 -43.81
C THR A 111 2.59 12.05 -44.09
N ALA A 112 3.03 11.94 -45.34
CA ALA A 112 4.14 12.62 -46.02
C ALA A 112 5.58 12.15 -45.69
N ASN A 113 6.04 11.16 -46.45
CA ASN A 113 7.23 11.32 -47.29
C ASN A 113 6.90 10.78 -48.68
#